data_AF-X0ULL0-F1
#
_entry.id   AF-X0ULL0-F1
#
_cell.length_a   1.000
_cell.length_b   1.000
_cell.length_c   1.000
_cell.angle_alpha   90.00
_cell.angle_beta   90.00
_cell.angle_gamma   90.00
#
_symmetry.space_group_name_H-M   'P 1'
#
loop_
_entity.id
_entity.type
_entity.pdbx_description
1 polymer ?
#
loop_
_entity_poly.entity_id
_entity_poly.type
_entity_poly.pdbx_seq_one_letter_code
_entity_poly.pdbx_strand_id
1 'polypeptide(L)'
;VCLAAFATENQHTTEAILKAAYETGKEYRIKNLPVIITFPITYSYRPQAVYYTITRNAFLGFRAIIDDIEILFSKDSPYRDIQLMIGLDHAQPDTDKEILENELEKLALVMYDCSHMSFDENIERTAKFVEKTRHTVLIEGAVDEIYEAHKSGTRNKLTPVERAERFMREAGVYLIVPNLGTEHRSTKSKLQYSSRRAREISKKVGKRLVLHGMSSLNAHSLENLSDDGIVKANIWTVLESVGGEVLTMETVRQLGNLLSGEQI
;
A
#
# COMPACT_ATOMS: atom_id res chain seq x y z
N VAL A 1 15.13 8.00 1.24
CA VAL A 1 13.88 8.40 0.58
C VAL A 1 12.83 7.36 0.93
N CYS A 2 11.62 7.80 1.28
CA CYS A 2 10.44 6.96 1.45
C CYS A 2 9.41 7.40 0.41
N LEU A 3 8.86 6.47 -0.35
CA LEU A 3 7.83 6.73 -1.36
C LEU A 3 6.44 6.41 -0.80
N ALA A 4 5.47 7.25 -1.13
CA ALA A 4 4.07 6.96 -0.81
C ALA A 4 3.49 6.00 -1.87
N ALA A 5 2.81 4.97 -1.39
CA ALA A 5 2.03 4.05 -2.20
C ALA A 5 0.54 4.24 -1.91
N PHE A 6 -0.21 4.63 -2.94
CA PHE A 6 -1.63 4.96 -2.83
C PHE A 6 -2.46 3.83 -3.41
N ALA A 7 -3.37 3.29 -2.59
CA ALA A 7 -4.26 2.23 -3.03
C ALA A 7 -5.47 2.79 -3.80
N THR A 8 -5.64 2.44 -5.06
CA THR A 8 -6.72 2.98 -5.91
C THR A 8 -8.00 2.14 -5.89
N GLU A 9 -9.15 2.79 -5.87
CA GLU A 9 -10.47 2.16 -5.78
C GLU A 9 -11.25 2.18 -7.11
N ASN A 10 -11.07 3.23 -7.90
CA ASN A 10 -11.77 3.48 -9.15
C ASN A 10 -10.99 4.51 -10.00
N GLN A 11 -11.49 4.79 -11.21
CA GLN A 11 -10.87 5.76 -12.11
C GLN A 11 -10.68 7.15 -11.46
N HIS A 12 -11.65 7.62 -10.65
CA HIS A 12 -11.57 8.93 -10.01
C HIS A 12 -10.50 8.98 -8.93
N THR A 13 -10.33 7.93 -8.12
CA THR A 13 -9.25 7.89 -7.14
C THR A 13 -7.89 7.78 -7.81
N THR A 14 -7.78 7.00 -8.89
CA THR A 14 -6.55 6.94 -9.72
C THR A 14 -6.18 8.33 -10.21
N GLU A 15 -7.11 9.04 -10.84
CA GLU A 15 -6.84 10.37 -11.38
C GLU A 15 -6.58 11.41 -10.28
N ALA A 16 -7.26 11.33 -9.13
CA ALA A 16 -6.99 12.21 -8.00
C ALA A 16 -5.55 12.09 -7.49
N ILE A 17 -5.03 10.85 -7.39
CA ILE A 17 -3.63 10.59 -7.02
C ILE A 17 -2.68 11.23 -8.05
N LEU A 18 -2.91 10.99 -9.34
CA LEU A 18 -2.07 11.52 -10.41
C LEU A 18 -2.10 13.05 -10.48
N LYS A 19 -3.28 13.64 -10.35
CA LYS A 19 -3.46 15.10 -10.31
C LYS A 19 -2.71 15.72 -9.14
N ALA A 20 -2.82 15.14 -7.94
CA ALA A 20 -2.10 15.63 -6.77
C ALA A 20 -0.58 15.57 -7.00
N ALA A 21 -0.08 14.46 -7.53
CA ALA A 21 1.34 14.31 -7.85
C ALA A 21 1.81 15.29 -8.93
N TYR A 22 1.02 15.51 -9.97
CA TYR A 22 1.31 16.48 -11.03
C TYR A 22 1.41 17.91 -10.48
N GLU A 23 0.44 18.35 -9.70
CA GLU A 23 0.44 19.70 -9.12
C GLU A 23 1.55 19.88 -8.09
N THR A 24 1.82 18.87 -7.25
CA THR A 24 2.98 18.89 -6.35
C THR A 24 4.30 18.96 -7.13
N GLY A 25 4.45 18.19 -8.21
CA GLY A 25 5.61 18.26 -9.08
C GLY A 25 5.84 19.68 -9.64
N LYS A 26 4.77 20.36 -10.04
CA LYS A 26 4.83 21.76 -10.51
C LYS A 26 5.18 22.75 -9.40
N GLU A 27 4.51 22.65 -8.25
CA GLU A 27 4.72 23.53 -7.09
C GLU A 27 6.18 23.51 -6.63
N TYR A 28 6.75 22.30 -6.49
CA TYR A 28 8.11 22.09 -6.00
C TYR A 28 9.16 21.99 -7.11
N ARG A 29 8.77 22.18 -8.38
CA ARG A 29 9.64 22.06 -9.57
C ARG A 29 10.39 20.72 -9.66
N ILE A 30 9.76 19.65 -9.21
CA ILE A 30 10.26 18.29 -9.30
C ILE A 30 9.80 17.71 -10.63
N LYS A 31 10.75 17.48 -11.54
CA LYS A 31 10.49 16.71 -12.75
C LYS A 31 10.31 15.24 -12.38
N ASN A 32 9.30 14.59 -12.94
CA ASN A 32 9.05 13.16 -12.79
C ASN A 32 8.93 12.72 -11.33
N LEU A 33 8.06 13.40 -10.55
CA LEU A 33 7.77 13.01 -9.18
C LEU A 33 7.38 11.52 -9.13
N PRO A 34 8.09 10.67 -8.36
CA PRO A 34 7.79 9.25 -8.29
C PRO A 34 6.53 8.99 -7.46
N VAL A 35 5.62 8.20 -8.01
CA VAL A 35 4.37 7.78 -7.37
C VAL A 35 4.21 6.28 -7.51
N ILE A 36 3.72 5.64 -6.45
CA ILE A 36 3.32 4.24 -6.51
C ILE A 36 1.79 4.18 -6.41
N ILE A 37 1.15 3.54 -7.39
CA ILE A 37 -0.27 3.16 -7.30
C ILE A 37 -0.32 1.66 -7.06
N THR A 38 -1.03 1.26 -6.01
CA THR A 38 -1.23 -0.15 -5.69
C THR A 38 -2.70 -0.52 -5.63
N PHE A 39 -3.00 -1.81 -5.71
CA PHE A 39 -4.33 -2.33 -5.45
C PHE A 39 -4.28 -3.83 -5.16
N PRO A 40 -5.05 -4.35 -4.18
CA PRO A 40 -5.34 -5.77 -4.08
C PRO A 40 -6.28 -6.26 -5.16
N ILE A 41 -6.12 -7.54 -5.51
CA ILE A 41 -6.98 -8.22 -6.45
C ILE A 41 -8.11 -8.92 -5.69
N THR A 42 -7.82 -10.05 -5.03
CA THR A 42 -8.80 -10.85 -4.28
C THR A 42 -8.63 -10.81 -2.76
N TYR A 43 -7.80 -9.91 -2.24
CA TYR A 43 -7.59 -9.77 -0.79
C TYR A 43 -8.92 -9.60 -0.04
N SER A 44 -9.23 -10.53 0.86
CA SER A 44 -10.57 -10.71 1.43
C SER A 44 -11.10 -9.50 2.19
N TYR A 45 -10.22 -8.68 2.75
CA TYR A 45 -10.61 -7.50 3.51
C TYR A 45 -11.00 -6.31 2.63
N ARG A 46 -10.39 -6.20 1.43
CA ARG A 46 -10.73 -5.18 0.43
C ARG A 46 -10.28 -5.63 -0.97
N PRO A 47 -11.09 -6.38 -1.72
CA PRO A 47 -10.70 -6.87 -3.05
C PRO A 47 -10.96 -5.79 -4.12
N GLN A 48 -10.05 -4.81 -4.27
CA GLN A 48 -10.25 -3.64 -5.11
C GLN A 48 -10.48 -3.99 -6.59
N ALA A 49 -9.70 -4.90 -7.17
CA ALA A 49 -9.91 -5.32 -8.56
C ALA A 49 -11.30 -5.95 -8.76
N VAL A 50 -11.76 -6.80 -7.82
CA VAL A 50 -13.13 -7.34 -7.85
C VAL A 50 -14.16 -6.21 -7.80
N TYR A 51 -13.90 -5.12 -7.08
CA TYR A 51 -14.87 -4.04 -6.96
C TYR A 51 -14.81 -2.97 -8.05
N TYR A 52 -13.76 -2.96 -8.86
CA TYR A 52 -13.53 -1.93 -9.87
C TYR A 52 -14.61 -1.89 -10.96
N THR A 53 -15.19 -3.04 -11.29
CA THR A 53 -16.30 -3.14 -12.25
C THR A 53 -17.52 -3.79 -11.63
N ILE A 54 -18.70 -3.49 -12.18
CA ILE A 54 -19.97 -4.09 -11.72
C ILE A 54 -20.02 -5.62 -11.93
N THR A 55 -19.18 -6.16 -12.80
CA THR A 55 -19.12 -7.60 -13.10
C THR A 55 -18.62 -8.45 -11.94
N ARG A 56 -17.90 -7.82 -10.99
CA ARG A 56 -17.20 -8.51 -9.89
C ARG A 56 -16.19 -9.57 -10.34
N ASN A 57 -15.72 -9.51 -11.57
CA ASN A 57 -14.67 -10.36 -12.08
C ASN A 57 -13.29 -9.74 -11.79
N ALA A 58 -12.46 -10.44 -11.03
CA ALA A 58 -11.15 -9.96 -10.59
C ALA A 58 -10.21 -9.65 -11.76
N PHE A 59 -10.14 -10.53 -12.77
CA PHE A 59 -9.27 -10.35 -13.93
C PHE A 59 -9.71 -9.17 -14.80
N LEU A 60 -11.02 -9.04 -15.04
CA LEU A 60 -11.57 -7.90 -15.78
C LEU A 60 -11.31 -6.58 -15.03
N GLY A 61 -11.47 -6.59 -13.70
CA GLY A 61 -11.16 -5.43 -12.86
C GLY A 61 -9.68 -5.05 -12.88
N PHE A 62 -8.78 -6.03 -12.78
CA PHE A 62 -7.34 -5.80 -12.94
C PHE A 62 -7.04 -5.14 -14.29
N ARG A 63 -7.57 -5.69 -15.39
CA ARG A 63 -7.36 -5.12 -16.73
C ARG A 63 -7.92 -3.71 -16.84
N ALA A 64 -9.12 -3.46 -16.32
CA ALA A 64 -9.72 -2.13 -16.33
C ALA A 64 -8.86 -1.10 -15.58
N ILE A 65 -8.29 -1.47 -14.43
CA ILE A 65 -7.36 -0.61 -13.69
C ILE A 65 -6.12 -0.28 -14.53
N ILE A 66 -5.50 -1.29 -15.15
CA ILE A 66 -4.31 -1.08 -15.98
C ILE A 66 -4.63 -0.23 -17.20
N ASP A 67 -5.69 -0.54 -17.93
CA ASP A 67 -6.09 0.17 -19.14
C ASP A 67 -6.41 1.65 -18.83
N ASP A 68 -7.11 1.93 -17.73
CA ASP A 68 -7.38 3.30 -17.28
C ASP A 68 -6.08 4.07 -16.99
N ILE A 69 -5.12 3.43 -16.31
CA ILE A 69 -3.80 4.02 -16.04
C ILE A 69 -3.05 4.28 -17.36
N GLU A 70 -3.02 3.33 -18.29
CA GLU A 70 -2.36 3.50 -19.59
C GLU A 70 -2.96 4.67 -20.38
N ILE A 71 -4.28 4.80 -20.39
CA ILE A 71 -4.98 5.94 -21.02
C ILE A 71 -4.58 7.26 -20.37
N LEU A 72 -4.55 7.30 -19.03
CA LEU A 72 -4.14 8.48 -18.26
C LEU A 72 -2.66 8.82 -18.44
N PHE A 73 -1.83 7.91 -18.95
CA PHE A 73 -0.41 8.16 -19.27
C PHE A 73 -0.15 8.35 -20.78
N SER A 74 -1.21 8.39 -21.60
CA SER A 74 -1.10 8.64 -23.03
C SER A 74 -0.48 10.02 -23.33
N LYS A 75 0.02 10.20 -24.56
CA LYS A 75 0.72 11.41 -25.02
C LYS A 75 -0.05 12.72 -24.81
N ASP A 76 -1.38 12.66 -24.80
CA ASP A 76 -2.26 13.82 -24.71
C ASP A 76 -2.58 14.19 -23.25
N SER A 77 -2.19 13.34 -22.29
CA SER A 77 -2.36 13.56 -20.86
C SER A 77 -1.27 14.47 -20.27
N PRO A 78 -1.61 15.32 -19.28
CA PRO A 78 -0.62 16.03 -18.47
C PRO A 78 0.16 15.10 -17.52
N TYR A 79 -0.34 13.90 -17.23
CA TYR A 79 0.26 12.98 -16.26
C TYR A 79 1.43 12.17 -16.84
N ARG A 80 1.67 12.20 -18.16
CA ARG A 80 2.71 11.41 -18.85
C ARG A 80 4.14 11.62 -18.32
N ASP A 81 4.39 12.76 -17.69
CA ASP A 81 5.70 13.13 -17.15
C ASP A 81 5.88 12.64 -15.70
N ILE A 82 4.88 12.04 -15.06
CA ILE A 82 5.00 11.43 -13.73
C ILE A 82 5.79 10.12 -13.84
N GLN A 83 6.66 9.82 -12.86
CA GLN A 83 7.30 8.51 -12.77
C GLN A 83 6.40 7.55 -11.99
N LEU A 84 5.61 6.75 -12.68
CA LEU A 84 4.67 5.81 -12.06
C LEU A 84 5.26 4.42 -11.86
N MET A 85 5.01 3.84 -10.69
CA MET A 85 5.14 2.41 -10.42
C MET A 85 3.76 1.85 -10.10
N ILE A 86 3.33 0.83 -10.85
CA ILE A 86 2.08 0.11 -10.59
C ILE A 86 2.41 -1.16 -9.81
N GLY A 87 1.64 -1.46 -8.77
CA GLY A 87 1.90 -2.63 -7.95
C GLY A 87 0.67 -3.36 -7.44
N LEU A 88 0.85 -4.64 -7.15
CA LEU A 88 -0.16 -5.41 -6.42
C LEU A 88 0.09 -5.31 -4.92
N ASP A 89 -0.95 -4.96 -4.17
CA ASP A 89 -0.94 -4.99 -2.70
C ASP A 89 -1.60 -6.28 -2.23
N HIS A 90 -1.03 -6.97 -1.25
CA HIS A 90 -1.58 -8.23 -0.73
C HIS A 90 -1.97 -9.26 -1.80
N ALA A 91 -1.13 -9.47 -2.82
CA ALA A 91 -1.40 -10.46 -3.85
C ALA A 91 -1.46 -11.87 -3.23
N GLN A 92 -2.56 -12.57 -3.47
CA GLN A 92 -2.88 -13.86 -2.90
C GLN A 92 -2.41 -14.97 -3.84
N PRO A 93 -1.44 -15.82 -3.45
CA PRO A 93 -0.84 -16.83 -4.33
C PRO A 93 -1.83 -17.72 -5.07
N ASP A 94 -2.89 -18.15 -4.36
CA ASP A 94 -3.80 -19.17 -4.84
C ASP A 94 -4.94 -18.58 -5.67
N THR A 95 -5.48 -17.42 -5.25
CA THR A 95 -6.63 -16.78 -5.89
C THR A 95 -6.26 -15.77 -6.97
N ASP A 96 -5.05 -15.22 -6.95
CA ASP A 96 -4.55 -14.27 -7.96
C ASP A 96 -3.63 -14.92 -9.01
N LYS A 97 -3.52 -16.26 -8.99
CA LYS A 97 -2.60 -17.06 -9.80
C LYS A 97 -2.59 -16.66 -11.27
N GLU A 98 -3.77 -16.49 -11.88
CA GLU A 98 -3.88 -16.15 -13.31
C GLU A 98 -3.16 -14.83 -13.65
N ILE A 99 -3.29 -13.80 -12.80
CA ILE A 99 -2.63 -12.51 -12.99
C ILE A 99 -1.14 -12.62 -12.66
N LEU A 100 -0.79 -13.34 -11.59
CA LEU A 100 0.59 -13.57 -11.17
C LEU A 100 1.41 -14.40 -12.18
N GLU A 101 0.77 -15.19 -13.03
CA GLU A 101 1.45 -15.98 -14.05
C GLU A 101 1.51 -15.28 -15.42
N ASN A 102 0.51 -14.45 -15.77
CA ASN A 102 0.36 -13.95 -17.14
C ASN A 102 0.51 -12.43 -17.30
N GLU A 103 0.47 -11.63 -16.23
CA GLU A 103 0.35 -10.17 -16.33
C GLU A 103 1.45 -9.41 -15.58
N LEU A 104 2.51 -10.09 -15.11
CA LEU A 104 3.58 -9.47 -14.33
C LEU A 104 4.33 -8.34 -15.06
N GLU A 105 4.47 -8.43 -16.38
CA GLU A 105 5.15 -7.43 -17.22
C GLU A 105 4.46 -6.05 -17.18
N LYS A 106 3.20 -5.97 -16.73
CA LYS A 106 2.46 -4.72 -16.55
C LYS A 106 2.69 -4.07 -15.19
N LEU A 107 3.46 -4.72 -14.31
CA LEU A 107 3.62 -4.34 -12.92
C LEU A 107 5.08 -4.03 -12.62
N ALA A 108 5.30 -2.99 -11.81
CA ALA A 108 6.61 -2.64 -11.29
C ALA A 108 6.92 -3.36 -9.97
N LEU A 109 5.89 -3.70 -9.18
CA LEU A 109 6.05 -4.44 -7.93
C LEU A 109 4.88 -5.38 -7.62
N VAL A 110 5.16 -6.46 -6.89
CA VAL A 110 4.15 -7.36 -6.34
C VAL A 110 4.48 -7.62 -4.88
N MET A 111 3.54 -7.29 -3.99
CA MET A 111 3.56 -7.80 -2.63
C MET A 111 2.95 -9.20 -2.62
N TYR A 112 3.81 -10.22 -2.61
CA TYR A 112 3.39 -11.61 -2.54
C TYR A 112 3.12 -12.00 -1.08
N ASP A 113 1.85 -12.14 -0.72
CA ASP A 113 1.43 -12.23 0.68
C ASP A 113 1.07 -13.66 1.09
N CYS A 114 2.03 -14.35 1.69
CA CYS A 114 1.84 -15.63 2.38
C CYS A 114 1.80 -15.47 3.91
N SER A 115 1.58 -14.27 4.45
CA SER A 115 1.72 -14.00 5.89
C SER A 115 0.68 -14.67 6.78
N HIS A 116 -0.43 -15.13 6.20
CA HIS A 116 -1.45 -15.93 6.88
C HIS A 116 -1.02 -17.40 7.10
N MET A 117 0.04 -17.85 6.43
CA MET A 117 0.58 -19.21 6.53
C MET A 117 1.58 -19.33 7.70
N SER A 118 2.06 -20.56 7.94
CA SER A 118 3.20 -20.75 8.84
C SER A 118 4.43 -20.00 8.31
N PHE A 119 5.34 -19.60 9.21
CA PHE A 119 6.50 -18.80 8.82
C PHE A 119 7.41 -19.50 7.81
N ASP A 120 7.64 -20.80 7.99
CA ASP A 120 8.49 -21.58 7.09
C ASP A 120 7.79 -21.77 5.72
N GLU A 121 6.47 -21.99 5.70
CA GLU A 121 5.70 -22.06 4.44
C GLU A 121 5.68 -20.70 3.71
N ASN A 122 5.56 -19.59 4.44
CA ASN A 122 5.64 -18.25 3.89
C ASN A 122 6.99 -18.02 3.20
N ILE A 123 8.10 -18.36 3.87
CA ILE A 123 9.45 -18.31 3.28
C ILE A 123 9.52 -19.18 2.02
N GLU A 124 9.09 -20.44 2.10
CA GLU A 124 9.21 -21.40 1.00
C GLU A 124 8.44 -20.93 -0.25
N ARG A 125 7.17 -20.54 -0.08
CA ARG A 125 6.34 -20.10 -1.20
C ARG A 125 6.85 -18.78 -1.78
N THR A 126 7.26 -17.84 -0.94
CA THR A 126 7.80 -16.56 -1.38
C THR A 126 9.12 -16.75 -2.13
N ALA A 127 10.03 -17.60 -1.64
CA ALA A 127 11.29 -17.90 -2.32
C ALA A 127 11.06 -18.49 -3.73
N LYS A 128 10.13 -19.43 -3.84
CA LYS A 128 9.73 -20.02 -5.15
C LYS A 128 9.18 -18.98 -6.11
N PHE A 129 8.43 -18.00 -5.61
CA PHE A 129 7.92 -16.91 -6.44
C PHE A 129 9.06 -15.99 -6.89
N VAL A 130 9.91 -15.54 -5.95
CA VAL A 130 11.09 -14.71 -6.23
C VAL A 130 12.01 -15.34 -7.27
N GLU A 131 12.31 -16.63 -7.16
CA GLU A 131 13.18 -17.35 -8.11
C GLU A 131 12.68 -17.23 -9.55
N LYS A 132 11.35 -17.29 -9.74
CA LYS A 132 10.70 -17.22 -11.04
C LYS A 132 10.57 -15.80 -11.58
N THR A 133 10.37 -14.81 -10.72
CA THR A 133 9.82 -13.50 -11.14
C THR A 133 10.73 -12.29 -10.87
N ARG A 134 11.83 -12.45 -10.12
CA ARG A 134 12.74 -11.35 -9.74
C ARG A 134 13.37 -10.57 -10.90
N HIS A 135 13.33 -11.11 -12.11
CA HIS A 135 13.85 -10.47 -13.31
C HIS A 135 12.79 -9.63 -14.06
N THR A 136 11.52 -9.80 -13.73
CA THR A 136 10.39 -9.08 -14.33
C THR A 136 9.88 -7.98 -13.40
N VAL A 137 9.74 -8.29 -12.10
CA VAL A 137 9.05 -7.41 -11.14
C VAL A 137 9.74 -7.39 -9.78
N LEU A 138 9.64 -6.27 -9.06
CA LEU A 138 10.13 -6.15 -7.69
C LEU A 138 9.21 -6.90 -6.73
N ILE A 139 9.77 -7.78 -5.90
CA ILE A 139 8.97 -8.55 -4.93
C ILE A 139 9.08 -7.96 -3.53
N GLU A 140 7.91 -7.70 -2.95
CA GLU A 140 7.73 -7.42 -1.53
C GLU A 140 7.15 -8.68 -0.86
N GLY A 141 7.62 -9.01 0.34
CA GLY A 141 7.08 -10.14 1.12
C GLY A 141 6.69 -9.71 2.53
N ALA A 142 5.51 -10.12 2.97
CA ALA A 142 5.06 -9.89 4.34
C ALA A 142 5.65 -10.92 5.30
N VAL A 143 6.35 -10.43 6.33
CA VAL A 143 6.99 -11.29 7.34
C VAL A 143 5.95 -11.88 8.30
N ASP A 144 4.93 -11.08 8.63
CA ASP A 144 3.86 -11.39 9.57
C ASP A 144 2.55 -10.76 9.10
N GLU A 145 1.42 -11.35 9.47
CA GLU A 145 0.09 -10.78 9.17
C GLU A 145 -0.05 -9.43 9.91
N ILE A 146 -0.36 -8.37 9.16
CA ILE A 146 -0.70 -7.07 9.71
C ILE A 146 -2.16 -7.11 10.17
N TYR A 147 -2.39 -6.68 11.41
CA TYR A 147 -3.71 -6.80 12.02
C TYR A 147 -4.72 -5.82 11.40
N GLU A 148 -5.93 -6.33 11.18
CA GLU A 148 -7.07 -5.57 10.67
C GLU A 148 -7.91 -5.03 11.82
N ALA A 149 -8.11 -3.71 11.89
CA ALA A 149 -8.74 -3.05 13.05
C ALA A 149 -10.15 -3.56 13.42
N HIS A 150 -10.87 -4.16 12.47
CA HIS A 150 -12.22 -4.70 12.64
C HIS A 150 -12.26 -6.21 12.98
N LYS A 151 -11.12 -6.90 13.04
CA LYS A 151 -11.04 -8.33 13.38
C LYS A 151 -11.24 -8.50 14.90
N SER A 152 -12.02 -9.50 15.32
CA SER A 152 -12.08 -9.89 16.73
C SER A 152 -10.90 -10.80 17.06
N GLY A 153 -10.02 -10.43 17.98
CA GLY A 153 -8.91 -11.30 18.42
C GLY A 153 -7.71 -10.56 19.02
N THR A 154 -6.71 -11.32 19.46
CA THR A 154 -5.47 -10.81 20.04
C THR A 154 -4.58 -10.19 18.97
N ARG A 155 -4.03 -9.00 19.24
CA ARG A 155 -3.08 -8.34 18.34
C ARG A 155 -1.83 -9.19 18.13
N ASN A 156 -1.34 -9.21 16.90
CA ASN A 156 -0.04 -9.80 16.58
C ASN A 156 1.09 -9.00 17.24
N LYS A 157 2.11 -9.72 17.73
CA LYS A 157 3.33 -9.10 18.27
C LYS A 157 4.11 -8.44 17.14
N LEU A 158 4.89 -7.41 17.49
CA LEU A 158 5.86 -6.81 16.57
C LEU A 158 6.80 -7.89 16.01
N THR A 159 7.16 -7.78 14.73
CA THR A 159 8.08 -8.71 14.08
C THR A 159 9.43 -8.73 14.82
N PRO A 160 9.91 -9.89 15.30
CA PRO A 160 11.25 -10.02 15.86
C PRO A 160 12.33 -9.72 14.82
N VAL A 161 13.48 -9.18 15.25
CA VAL A 161 14.56 -8.79 14.33
C VAL A 161 15.12 -10.00 13.60
N GLU A 162 15.30 -11.10 14.33
CA GLU A 162 15.83 -12.37 13.83
C GLU A 162 14.90 -13.00 12.79
N ARG A 163 13.58 -12.80 12.96
CA ARG A 163 12.56 -13.27 12.03
C ARG A 163 12.61 -12.47 10.72
N ALA A 164 12.70 -11.15 10.79
CA ALA A 164 12.86 -10.30 9.61
C ALA A 164 14.17 -10.59 8.85
N GLU A 165 15.28 -10.77 9.58
CA GLU A 165 16.58 -11.14 9.01
C GLU A 165 16.53 -12.51 8.32
N ARG A 166 15.93 -13.51 8.98
CA ARG A 166 15.71 -14.83 8.40
C ARG A 166 14.85 -14.77 7.14
N PHE A 167 13.73 -14.04 7.19
CA PHE A 167 12.83 -13.90 6.04
C PHE A 167 13.51 -13.23 4.85
N MET A 168 14.20 -12.09 5.06
CA MET A 168 14.96 -11.41 4.00
C MET A 168 15.99 -12.34 3.35
N ARG A 169 16.71 -13.13 4.15
CA ARG A 169 17.75 -14.04 3.66
C ARG A 169 17.19 -15.24 2.91
N GLU A 170 16.17 -15.90 3.44
CA GLU A 170 15.68 -17.18 2.94
C GLU A 170 14.59 -17.02 1.87
N ALA A 171 13.73 -16.00 1.98
CA ALA A 171 12.71 -15.70 0.96
C ALA A 171 13.30 -14.93 -0.24
N GLY A 172 14.41 -14.21 -0.05
CA GLY A 172 15.13 -13.52 -1.13
C GLY A 172 14.41 -12.32 -1.74
N VAL A 173 13.38 -11.78 -1.08
CA VAL A 173 12.61 -10.61 -1.52
C VAL A 173 13.45 -9.33 -1.55
N TYR A 174 13.02 -8.34 -2.33
CA TYR A 174 13.71 -7.05 -2.38
C TYR A 174 13.30 -6.12 -1.24
N LEU A 175 12.01 -6.14 -0.87
CA LEU A 175 11.46 -5.41 0.28
C LEU A 175 10.72 -6.36 1.21
N ILE A 176 10.69 -6.01 2.51
CA ILE A 176 9.92 -6.75 3.50
C ILE A 176 8.87 -5.87 4.16
N VAL A 177 7.73 -6.48 4.50
CA VAL A 177 6.67 -5.87 5.29
C VAL A 177 6.67 -6.49 6.70
N PRO A 178 7.37 -5.88 7.68
CA PRO A 178 7.29 -6.30 9.07
C PRO A 178 6.08 -5.69 9.78
N ASN A 179 5.55 -6.38 10.78
CA ASN A 179 4.61 -5.80 11.73
C ASN A 179 5.34 -4.87 12.69
N LEU A 180 5.09 -3.57 12.53
CA LEU A 180 5.66 -2.49 13.34
C LEU A 180 4.66 -1.85 14.30
N GLY A 181 3.52 -2.51 14.55
CA GLY A 181 2.49 -2.06 15.49
C GLY A 181 1.45 -1.14 14.85
N THR A 182 1.47 -1.02 13.52
CA THR A 182 0.40 -0.41 12.73
C THR A 182 -0.70 -1.43 12.46
N GLU A 183 -1.90 -0.93 12.19
CA GLU A 183 -3.06 -1.74 11.78
C GLU A 183 -3.59 -1.20 10.45
N HIS A 184 -4.15 -2.08 9.63
CA HIS A 184 -4.94 -1.67 8.49
C HIS A 184 -6.27 -1.08 8.96
N ARG A 185 -6.72 -0.02 8.28
CA ARG A 185 -8.09 0.53 8.44
C ARG A 185 -8.42 1.03 9.83
N SER A 186 -7.40 1.30 10.65
CA SER A 186 -7.61 2.00 11.91
C SER A 186 -7.92 3.47 11.65
N THR A 187 -9.08 3.92 12.12
CA THR A 187 -9.44 5.33 12.25
C THR A 187 -8.94 5.94 13.58
N LYS A 188 -8.31 5.12 14.43
CA LYS A 188 -7.80 5.53 15.74
C LYS A 188 -6.30 5.83 15.67
N SER A 189 -5.93 7.09 15.88
CA SER A 189 -4.55 7.58 16.01
C SER A 189 -3.81 7.10 17.27
N LYS A 190 -4.35 6.12 18.00
CA LYS A 190 -3.80 5.62 19.27
C LYS A 190 -2.81 4.46 19.11
N LEU A 191 -2.58 3.98 17.88
CA LEU A 191 -1.63 2.90 17.62
C LEU A 191 -0.20 3.46 17.52
N GLN A 192 0.73 2.85 18.24
CA GLN A 192 2.10 3.31 18.29
C GLN A 192 2.95 2.50 17.30
N TYR A 193 3.18 3.10 16.13
CA TYR A 193 4.28 2.72 15.24
C TYR A 193 5.60 2.61 16.02
N SER A 194 6.26 1.47 15.94
CA SER A 194 7.52 1.22 16.64
C SER A 194 8.73 1.60 15.78
N SER A 195 9.02 2.90 15.76
CA SER A 195 10.23 3.49 15.15
C SER A 195 11.53 2.80 15.62
N ARG A 196 11.61 2.47 16.92
CA ARG A 196 12.73 1.69 17.48
C ARG A 196 12.88 0.32 16.81
N ARG A 197 11.78 -0.45 16.68
CA ARG A 197 11.80 -1.78 16.08
C ARG A 197 12.18 -1.71 14.59
N ALA A 198 11.67 -0.72 13.88
CA ALA A 198 12.02 -0.47 12.48
C ALA A 198 13.53 -0.28 12.30
N ARG A 199 14.16 0.58 13.12
CA ARG A 199 15.63 0.76 13.10
C ARG A 199 16.40 -0.51 13.45
N GLU A 200 15.93 -1.27 14.44
CA GLU A 200 16.56 -2.54 14.83
C GLU A 200 16.55 -3.54 13.67
N ILE A 201 15.42 -3.68 12.95
CA ILE A 201 15.31 -4.52 11.75
C ILE A 201 16.17 -3.95 10.61
N SER A 202 16.09 -2.65 10.34
CA SER A 202 16.82 -2.02 9.24
C SER A 202 18.33 -2.15 9.37
N LYS A 203 18.87 -2.17 10.60
CA LYS A 203 20.30 -2.47 10.84
C LYS A 203 20.73 -3.86 10.36
N LYS A 204 19.81 -4.82 10.28
CA LYS A 204 20.08 -6.20 9.84
C LYS A 204 19.82 -6.42 8.36
N VAL A 205 18.74 -5.83 7.83
CA VAL A 205 18.29 -6.10 6.45
C VAL A 205 18.53 -4.93 5.49
N GLY A 206 19.03 -3.80 5.97
CA GLY A 206 19.16 -2.55 5.23
C GLY A 206 17.89 -1.69 5.23
N LYS A 207 17.93 -0.57 4.50
CA LYS A 207 16.74 0.29 4.28
C LYS A 207 15.85 -0.34 3.21
N ARG A 208 15.07 -1.36 3.59
CA ARG A 208 14.23 -2.18 2.70
C ARG A 208 12.84 -2.44 3.28
N LEU A 209 12.40 -1.61 4.21
CA LEU A 209 11.16 -1.83 4.93
C LEU A 209 10.00 -1.13 4.24
N VAL A 210 8.86 -1.82 4.16
CA VAL A 210 7.59 -1.25 3.73
C VAL A 210 6.70 -1.10 4.97
N LEU A 211 6.11 0.09 5.13
CA LEU A 211 5.16 0.35 6.20
C LEU A 211 3.73 0.22 5.68
N HIS A 212 3.00 -0.74 6.23
CA HIS A 212 1.56 -0.83 6.04
C HIS A 212 0.81 -0.08 7.14
N GLY A 213 -0.41 0.38 6.84
CA GLY A 213 -1.24 1.08 7.82
C GLY A 213 -0.75 2.48 8.17
N MET A 214 -0.16 3.20 7.20
CA MET A 214 0.34 4.58 7.38
C MET A 214 -0.74 5.54 7.92
N SER A 215 -2.00 5.28 7.60
CA SER A 215 -3.17 6.03 8.11
C SER A 215 -3.30 6.05 9.63
N SER A 216 -2.62 5.13 10.34
CA SER A 216 -2.60 5.09 11.81
C SER A 216 -1.57 6.06 12.43
N LEU A 217 -0.69 6.68 11.63
CA LEU A 217 0.41 7.51 12.11
C LEU A 217 -0.01 8.98 12.28
N ASN A 218 0.61 9.65 13.25
CA ASN A 218 0.57 11.12 13.34
C ASN A 218 1.60 11.75 12.38
N ALA A 219 1.41 13.03 12.05
CA ALA A 219 2.28 13.76 11.12
C ALA A 219 3.77 13.68 11.49
N HIS A 220 4.10 13.77 12.78
CA HIS A 220 5.48 13.71 13.25
C HIS A 220 6.14 12.34 13.02
N SER A 221 5.38 11.25 13.06
CA SER A 221 5.90 9.91 12.76
C SER A 221 6.20 9.75 11.27
N LEU A 222 5.50 10.48 10.39
CA LEU A 222 5.71 10.42 8.93
C LEU A 222 7.08 11.00 8.53
N GLU A 223 7.50 12.08 9.18
CA GLU A 223 8.76 12.78 8.89
C GLU A 223 10.00 11.87 9.06
N ASN A 224 9.94 10.93 10.01
CA ASN A 224 11.09 10.12 10.41
C ASN A 224 11.14 8.73 9.75
N LEU A 225 10.14 8.35 8.94
CA LEU A 225 10.02 7.00 8.38
C LEU A 225 11.28 6.59 7.59
N SER A 226 11.85 7.50 6.82
CA SER A 226 13.01 7.20 5.98
C SER A 226 14.31 6.98 6.77
N ASP A 227 14.40 7.57 7.96
CA ASP A 227 15.51 7.37 8.89
C ASP A 227 15.38 6.03 9.63
N ASP A 228 14.15 5.59 9.83
CA ASP A 228 13.83 4.28 10.39
C ASP A 228 14.07 3.10 9.42
N GLY A 229 14.40 3.41 8.16
CA GLY A 229 14.67 2.44 7.11
C GLY A 229 13.45 2.04 6.29
N ILE A 230 12.33 2.75 6.47
CA ILE A 230 11.15 2.65 5.61
C ILE A 230 11.44 3.31 4.27
N VAL A 231 11.19 2.59 3.18
CA VAL A 231 11.38 3.08 1.81
C VAL A 231 10.08 3.19 1.02
N LYS A 232 9.00 2.56 1.52
CA LYS A 232 7.65 2.63 0.96
C LYS A 232 6.64 2.65 2.10
N ALA A 233 5.61 3.49 2.00
CA ALA A 233 4.51 3.53 2.97
C ALA A 233 3.15 3.47 2.26
N ASN A 234 2.34 2.46 2.59
CA ASN A 234 1.03 2.24 1.98
C ASN A 234 -0.05 3.08 2.67
N ILE A 235 -0.85 3.78 1.85
CA ILE A 235 -1.96 4.64 2.24
C ILE A 235 -3.22 4.17 1.53
N TRP A 236 -4.26 3.90 2.30
CA TRP A 236 -5.58 3.56 1.77
C TRP A 236 -6.70 4.28 2.53
N THR A 237 -6.84 4.02 3.83
CA THR A 237 -7.99 4.48 4.64
C THR A 237 -8.17 5.99 4.63
N VAL A 238 -7.08 6.75 4.65
CA VAL A 238 -7.16 8.22 4.56
C VAL A 238 -7.73 8.68 3.22
N LEU A 239 -7.32 8.02 2.13
CA LEU A 239 -7.77 8.34 0.78
C LEU A 239 -9.22 7.91 0.55
N GLU A 240 -9.62 6.75 1.06
CA GLU A 240 -10.93 6.16 0.79
C GLU A 240 -12.05 6.75 1.65
N SER A 241 -11.87 6.84 2.96
CA SER A 241 -12.95 7.20 3.90
C SER A 241 -12.70 8.49 4.63
N VAL A 242 -11.52 8.69 5.23
CA VAL A 242 -11.26 9.87 6.09
C VAL A 242 -11.38 11.18 5.30
N GLY A 243 -10.88 11.22 4.06
CA GLY A 243 -11.01 12.42 3.22
C GLY A 243 -12.47 12.80 2.97
N GLY A 244 -13.32 11.81 2.69
CA GLY A 244 -14.76 12.01 2.51
C GLY A 244 -15.47 12.42 3.81
N GLU A 245 -15.12 11.80 4.94
CA GLU A 245 -15.64 12.15 6.28
C GLU A 245 -15.31 13.59 6.66
N VAL A 246 -14.05 14.02 6.49
CA VAL A 246 -13.60 15.37 6.79
C VAL A 246 -14.34 16.38 5.91
N LEU A 247 -14.39 16.16 4.59
CA LEU A 247 -15.11 17.03 3.67
C LEU A 247 -16.60 17.15 4.04
N THR A 248 -17.24 16.02 4.39
CA THR A 248 -18.65 15.99 4.81
C THR A 248 -18.84 16.78 6.11
N MET A 249 -18.00 16.56 7.12
CA MET A 249 -18.08 17.25 8.40
C MET A 249 -17.86 18.76 8.26
N GLU A 250 -16.86 19.18 7.48
CA GLU A 250 -16.59 20.60 7.21
C GLU A 250 -17.74 21.26 6.47
N THR A 251 -18.30 20.59 5.46
CA THR A 251 -19.45 21.08 4.71
C THR A 251 -20.65 21.25 5.63
N VAL A 252 -20.98 20.23 6.45
CA VAL A 252 -22.10 20.29 7.41
C VAL A 252 -21.93 21.42 8.41
N ARG A 253 -20.71 21.68 8.90
CA ARG A 253 -20.42 22.79 9.83
C ARG A 253 -20.59 24.16 9.19
N GLN A 254 -20.31 24.29 7.90
CA GLN A 254 -20.45 25.56 7.17
C GLN A 254 -21.89 25.87 6.75
N LEU A 255 -22.76 24.85 6.68
CA LEU A 255 -24.18 25.03 6.43
C LEU A 255 -24.85 25.63 7.68
N GLY A 256 -24.91 26.96 7.74
CA GLY A 256 -25.39 27.77 8.88
C GLY A 256 -26.86 27.58 9.28
N ASN A 257 -27.57 26.63 8.69
CA ASN A 257 -28.93 26.22 9.06
C ASN A 257 -28.97 24.90 9.85
N LEU A 258 -27.83 24.20 10.02
CA LEU A 258 -27.76 22.92 10.74
C LEU A 258 -27.22 23.05 12.17
N LEU A 259 -26.38 24.04 12.45
CA LEU A 259 -25.84 24.30 13.79
C LEU A 259 -26.40 25.63 14.30
N SER A 260 -27.15 25.62 15.40
CA SER A 260 -27.58 26.84 16.08
C SER A 260 -26.41 27.46 16.84
N GLY A 261 -26.43 28.77 17.08
CA GLY A 261 -25.29 29.56 17.60
C GLY A 261 -24.71 29.17 18.97
N GLU A 262 -25.26 28.16 19.65
CA GLU A 262 -24.66 27.56 20.86
C GLU A 262 -23.78 26.33 20.56
N GLN A 263 -23.72 25.86 19.30
CA GLN A 263 -23.04 24.62 18.87
C GLN A 263 -21.84 24.83 17.94
N ILE A 264 -21.47 26.09 17.66
CA ILE A 264 -20.26 26.50 16.91
C ILE A 264 -19.19 26.92 17.92
#